data_AF-A0A2V9GQX7-F1
#
_entry.id   AF-A0A2V9GQX7-F1
#
_cell.length_a   1.000
_cell.length_b   1.000
_cell.length_c   1.000
_cell.angle_alpha   90.00
_cell.angle_beta   90.00
_cell.angle_gamma   90.00
#
_symmetry.space_group_name_H-M   'P 1'
#
loop_
_entity.id
_entity.type
_entity.pdbx_description
1 polymer ?
#
loop_
_entity_poly.entity_id
_entity_poly.type
_entity_poly.pdbx_seq_one_letter_code
_entity_poly.pdbx_strand_id
1 'polypeptide(L)'
;MNIASVRDRQNWAIYLASAALLMSLISCSRSTISNAAAPENNDSWRNERHYPPLVFNSSAWVDCSISSSANGRQAMTTTSGQGFTFDATMLPIEKSKLQLIGQSGMKYKFDSFPVAAVKARFTGLGDGMITEMKTEVEVAVARFTQSGGAGTAIQFTAADIATDSAYVEFTGLFVRTSDTKRFPFRVLFGRVQDGSGTVIPFSAAPETTLLSKHVTLGSLRLPVAVTTALYEAEDDVARLKMP
;
A
#
# COMPACT_ATOMS: atom_id res chain seq x y z
N MET A 1 29.84 -72.07 40.68
CA MET A 1 29.34 -71.00 39.77
C MET A 1 28.16 -70.33 40.47
N ASN A 2 28.24 -69.02 40.74
CA ASN A 2 27.37 -68.35 41.71
C ASN A 2 26.08 -67.83 41.04
N ILE A 3 24.98 -68.60 41.16
CA ILE A 3 23.71 -68.42 40.45
C ILE A 3 22.99 -67.11 40.83
N ALA A 4 23.29 -66.55 42.01
CA ALA A 4 22.71 -65.28 42.46
C ALA A 4 23.15 -64.06 41.61
N SER A 5 24.39 -64.05 41.11
CA SER A 5 24.95 -62.90 40.36
C SER A 5 24.39 -62.71 38.95
N VAL A 6 23.82 -63.78 38.37
CA VAL A 6 23.25 -63.77 37.01
C VAL A 6 21.84 -63.19 37.02
N ARG A 7 21.08 -63.44 38.09
CA ARG A 7 19.68 -62.98 38.23
C ARG A 7 19.59 -61.46 38.43
N ASP A 8 20.52 -60.87 39.18
CA ASP A 8 20.59 -59.42 39.36
C ASP A 8 20.95 -58.67 38.07
N ARG A 9 21.88 -59.20 37.27
CA ARG A 9 22.24 -58.59 35.97
C ARG A 9 21.09 -58.65 34.96
N GLN A 10 20.29 -59.71 35.00
CA GLN A 10 19.13 -59.87 34.13
C GLN A 10 18.00 -58.91 34.51
N ASN A 11 17.77 -58.69 35.81
CA ASN A 11 16.81 -57.70 36.28
C ASN A 11 17.24 -56.26 35.93
N TRP A 12 18.53 -55.93 36.07
CA TRP A 12 19.06 -54.62 35.66
C TRP A 12 18.93 -54.36 34.16
N ALA A 13 19.15 -55.37 33.32
CA ALA A 13 18.94 -55.26 31.87
C ALA A 13 17.46 -54.99 31.53
N ILE A 14 16.52 -55.60 32.25
CA ILE A 14 15.08 -55.37 32.08
C ILE A 14 14.71 -53.95 32.51
N TYR A 15 15.23 -53.44 33.65
CA TYR A 15 14.98 -52.06 34.07
C TYR A 15 15.55 -51.02 33.09
N LEU A 16 16.75 -51.25 32.55
CA LEU A 16 17.36 -50.37 31.55
C LEU A 16 16.59 -50.39 30.22
N ALA A 17 16.14 -51.56 29.76
CA ALA A 17 15.31 -51.67 28.56
C ALA A 17 13.93 -51.00 28.75
N SER A 18 13.33 -51.13 29.94
CA SER A 18 12.06 -50.50 30.29
C SER A 18 12.18 -48.97 30.34
N ALA A 19 13.27 -48.46 30.92
CA ALA A 19 13.56 -47.02 30.96
C ALA A 19 13.83 -46.45 29.55
N ALA A 20 14.55 -47.18 28.69
CA ALA A 20 14.74 -46.79 27.29
C ALA A 20 13.44 -46.78 26.49
N LEU A 21 12.55 -47.76 26.71
CA LEU A 21 11.24 -47.82 26.07
C LEU A 21 10.35 -46.65 26.51
N LEU A 22 10.30 -46.33 27.81
CA LEU A 22 9.58 -45.17 28.34
C LEU A 22 10.12 -43.84 27.81
N MET A 23 11.44 -43.69 27.66
CA MET A 23 12.03 -42.50 27.04
C MET A 23 11.69 -42.40 25.54
N SER A 24 11.64 -43.52 24.81
CA SER A 24 11.21 -43.51 23.40
C SER A 24 9.73 -43.12 23.23
N LEU A 25 8.86 -43.51 24.16
CA LEU A 25 7.44 -43.12 24.15
C LEU A 25 7.25 -41.63 24.47
N ILE A 26 8.07 -41.05 25.34
CA ILE A 26 8.06 -39.60 25.61
C ILE A 26 8.61 -38.81 24.41
N SER A 27 9.60 -39.34 23.68
CA SER A 27 10.11 -38.75 22.43
C SER A 27 9.12 -38.83 21.27
N CYS A 28 8.30 -39.89 21.18
CA CYS A 28 7.23 -39.99 20.18
C CYS A 28 5.98 -39.16 20.52
N SER A 29 5.84 -38.71 21.77
CA SER A 29 4.72 -37.85 22.21
C SER A 29 4.94 -36.35 21.94
N ARG A 30 6.13 -35.94 21.50
CA ARG A 30 6.48 -34.53 21.20
C ARG A 30 6.45 -34.17 19.72
N SER A 31 5.92 -35.04 18.85
CA SER A 31 5.93 -34.81 17.40
C SER A 31 4.54 -34.90 16.74
N THR A 32 3.51 -34.52 17.47
CA THR A 32 2.19 -34.21 16.89
C THR A 32 1.55 -33.00 17.55
N ILE A 33 2.35 -31.96 17.80
CA ILE A 33 1.87 -30.65 17.35
C ILE A 33 2.17 -30.67 15.86
N SER A 34 1.25 -31.26 15.10
CA SER A 34 1.02 -30.77 13.75
C SER A 34 0.94 -29.26 13.94
N ASN A 35 1.96 -28.54 13.47
CA ASN A 35 1.74 -27.18 13.05
C ASN A 35 0.62 -27.32 12.04
N ALA A 36 -0.64 -27.25 12.51
CA ALA A 36 -1.72 -26.76 11.71
C ALA A 36 -1.14 -25.48 11.17
N ALA A 37 -0.71 -25.54 9.91
CA ALA A 37 -0.27 -24.38 9.20
C ALA A 37 -1.35 -23.34 9.51
N ALA A 38 -0.94 -22.24 10.14
CA ALA A 38 -1.81 -21.08 10.29
C ALA A 38 -2.56 -20.95 8.96
N PRO A 39 -3.91 -20.78 8.99
CA PRO A 39 -4.75 -20.86 7.80
C PRO A 39 -4.01 -20.16 6.69
N GLU A 40 -3.64 -20.91 5.65
CA GLU A 40 -2.78 -20.45 4.57
C GLU A 40 -3.31 -19.08 4.18
N ASN A 41 -2.60 -18.03 4.62
CA ASN A 41 -3.02 -16.67 4.36
C ASN A 41 -3.10 -16.64 2.84
N ASN A 42 -4.32 -16.50 2.32
CA ASN A 42 -4.63 -16.61 0.90
C ASN A 42 -4.16 -15.33 0.21
N ASP A 43 -2.87 -15.10 0.38
CA ASP A 43 -2.11 -13.96 -0.02
C ASP A 43 -1.87 -14.14 -1.51
N SER A 44 -2.85 -13.68 -2.28
CA SER A 44 -2.89 -13.71 -3.74
C SER A 44 -1.77 -12.88 -4.40
N TRP A 45 -0.78 -12.47 -3.62
CA TRP A 45 0.42 -11.75 -4.04
C TRP A 45 1.69 -12.59 -3.89
N ARG A 46 1.65 -13.74 -3.19
CA ARG A 46 2.83 -14.56 -2.91
C ARG A 46 3.51 -15.07 -4.19
N ASN A 47 2.73 -15.38 -5.22
CA ASN A 47 3.24 -15.85 -6.51
C ASN A 47 3.74 -14.69 -7.38
N GLU A 48 3.08 -13.53 -7.29
CA GLU A 48 3.36 -12.30 -8.02
C GLU A 48 4.66 -11.61 -7.55
N ARG A 49 5.13 -11.91 -6.33
CA ARG A 49 6.39 -11.39 -5.72
C ARG A 49 7.69 -11.90 -6.35
N HIS A 50 7.65 -12.93 -7.20
CA HIS A 50 8.86 -13.57 -7.75
C HIS A 50 9.44 -12.87 -8.98
N TYR A 51 8.80 -11.80 -9.47
CA TYR A 51 9.32 -11.02 -10.59
C TYR A 51 10.33 -9.96 -10.08
N PRO A 52 11.40 -9.64 -10.82
CA PRO A 52 12.30 -8.55 -10.46
C PRO A 52 11.59 -7.19 -10.57
N PRO A 53 11.90 -6.20 -9.69
CA PRO A 53 11.32 -4.86 -9.75
C PRO A 53 11.66 -4.20 -11.07
N LEU A 54 10.67 -3.96 -11.95
CA LEU A 54 10.90 -3.04 -13.07
C LEU A 54 10.73 -1.63 -12.52
N VAL A 55 11.82 -0.86 -12.51
CA VAL A 55 11.81 0.54 -12.08
C VAL A 55 11.77 1.43 -13.30
N PHE A 56 10.70 2.19 -13.46
CA PHE A 56 10.56 3.16 -14.54
C PHE A 56 10.58 4.57 -14.00
N ASN A 57 11.19 5.44 -14.79
CA ASN A 57 11.26 6.87 -14.54
C ASN A 57 10.38 7.57 -15.58
N SER A 58 9.34 8.27 -15.13
CA SER A 58 8.46 9.03 -16.02
C SER A 58 8.17 10.43 -15.51
N SER A 59 7.74 11.29 -16.43
CA SER A 59 7.00 12.50 -16.09
C SER A 59 5.52 12.17 -16.10
N ALA A 60 4.82 12.52 -15.02
CA ALA A 60 3.38 12.31 -14.93
C ALA A 60 2.69 13.49 -14.24
N TRP A 61 1.40 13.59 -14.53
CA TRP A 61 0.45 14.48 -13.87
C TRP A 61 -0.58 13.66 -13.12
N VAL A 62 -0.98 14.16 -11.95
CA VAL A 62 -2.08 13.62 -11.17
C VAL A 62 -3.10 14.72 -10.96
N ASP A 63 -4.30 14.49 -11.49
CA ASP A 63 -5.49 15.26 -11.22
C ASP A 63 -6.35 14.49 -10.22
N CYS A 64 -6.61 15.07 -9.07
CA CYS A 64 -7.32 14.39 -7.99
C CYS A 64 -8.35 15.34 -7.35
N SER A 65 -9.62 14.98 -7.51
CA SER A 65 -10.78 15.70 -6.98
C SER A 65 -11.62 14.74 -6.16
N ILE A 66 -11.48 14.74 -4.83
CA ILE A 66 -12.17 13.78 -3.94
C ILE A 66 -12.80 14.53 -2.78
N SER A 67 -13.97 14.07 -2.33
CA SER A 67 -14.75 14.61 -1.23
C SER A 67 -15.02 13.52 -0.19
N SER A 68 -15.31 13.89 1.06
CA SER A 68 -15.83 12.95 2.07
C SER A 68 -17.31 12.64 1.87
N SER A 69 -18.03 13.42 1.06
CA SER A 69 -19.49 13.32 0.89
C SER A 69 -19.95 12.69 -0.42
N ALA A 70 -19.07 12.56 -1.40
CA ALA A 70 -19.42 12.06 -2.73
C ALA A 70 -18.21 11.40 -3.40
N ASN A 71 -18.51 10.51 -4.35
CA ASN A 71 -17.47 9.89 -5.17
C ASN A 71 -16.65 10.97 -5.89
N GLY A 72 -15.33 10.79 -5.89
CA GLY A 72 -14.38 11.66 -6.55
C GLY A 72 -13.88 11.11 -7.88
N ARG A 73 -12.86 11.77 -8.41
CA ARG A 73 -12.09 11.36 -9.58
C ARG A 73 -10.60 11.46 -9.29
N GLN A 74 -9.85 10.49 -9.75
CA GLN A 74 -8.39 10.53 -9.76
C GLN A 74 -7.86 10.02 -11.09
N ALA A 75 -7.16 10.89 -11.81
CA ALA A 75 -6.54 10.59 -13.08
C ALA A 75 -5.03 10.76 -12.96
N MET A 76 -4.30 9.75 -13.45
CA MET A 76 -2.87 9.85 -13.67
C MET A 76 -2.62 9.86 -15.17
N THR A 77 -1.80 10.79 -15.64
CA THR A 77 -1.38 10.86 -17.03
C THR A 77 0.14 10.86 -17.10
N THR A 78 0.71 9.80 -17.67
CA THR A 78 2.12 9.80 -18.04
C THR A 78 2.31 10.67 -19.28
N THR A 79 3.12 11.72 -19.19
CA THR A 79 3.40 12.67 -20.29
C THR A 79 4.71 12.37 -21.00
N SER A 80 5.68 11.75 -20.33
CA SER A 80 6.92 11.28 -20.95
C SER A 80 7.50 10.08 -20.20
N GLY A 81 8.29 9.24 -20.90
CA GLY A 81 8.87 8.03 -20.32
C GLY A 81 7.91 6.84 -20.26
N GLN A 82 8.15 5.93 -19.32
CA GLN A 82 7.35 4.72 -19.12
C GLN A 82 6.56 4.80 -17.81
N GLY A 83 5.25 4.60 -17.86
CA GLY A 83 4.39 4.77 -16.69
C GLY A 83 2.93 4.41 -16.97
N PHE A 84 2.08 4.69 -15.98
CA PHE A 84 0.65 4.46 -16.04
C PHE A 84 -0.11 5.70 -16.49
N THR A 85 -1.15 5.46 -17.29
CA THR A 85 -2.22 6.41 -17.51
C THR A 85 -3.54 5.73 -17.17
N PHE A 86 -4.33 6.34 -16.30
CA PHE A 86 -5.66 5.87 -15.92
C PHE A 86 -6.54 7.03 -15.46
N ASP A 87 -7.84 6.78 -15.44
CA ASP A 87 -8.86 7.69 -14.92
C ASP A 87 -9.86 6.88 -14.10
N ALA A 88 -9.86 7.11 -12.79
CA ALA A 88 -10.61 6.33 -11.82
C ALA A 88 -11.66 7.18 -11.11
N THR A 89 -12.88 6.65 -11.03
CA THR A 89 -13.87 7.12 -10.04
C THR A 89 -13.47 6.60 -8.66
N MET A 90 -13.32 7.50 -7.70
CA MET A 90 -12.85 7.19 -6.34
C MET A 90 -14.02 7.20 -5.34
N LEU A 91 -13.96 6.32 -4.35
CA LEU A 91 -14.86 6.36 -3.20
C LEU A 91 -14.65 7.67 -2.39
N PRO A 92 -15.65 8.08 -1.60
CA PRO A 92 -15.49 9.22 -0.71
C PRO A 92 -14.38 9.00 0.31
N ILE A 93 -13.76 10.09 0.78
CA ILE A 93 -12.72 10.04 1.80
C ILE A 93 -13.32 9.61 3.14
N GLU A 94 -12.99 8.41 3.61
CA GLU A 94 -13.40 7.92 4.93
C GLU A 94 -12.38 8.25 6.02
N LYS A 95 -11.08 8.16 5.69
CA LYS A 95 -9.97 8.39 6.63
C LYS A 95 -9.08 9.51 6.11
N SER A 96 -9.08 10.64 6.81
CA SER A 96 -8.17 11.75 6.54
C SER A 96 -7.80 12.51 7.80
N LYS A 97 -6.69 13.24 7.71
CA LYS A 97 -6.26 14.21 8.72
C LYS A 97 -5.79 15.47 8.00
N LEU A 98 -6.19 16.62 8.53
CA LEU A 98 -5.64 17.94 8.21
C LEU A 98 -5.18 18.59 9.51
N GLN A 99 -3.97 19.12 9.48
CA GLN A 99 -3.36 19.83 10.60
C GLN A 99 -2.80 21.16 10.11
N LEU A 100 -3.19 22.25 10.76
CA LEU A 100 -2.58 23.56 10.58
C LEU A 100 -1.29 23.65 11.41
N ILE A 101 -0.23 24.15 10.81
CA ILE A 101 1.10 24.32 11.40
C ILE A 101 1.41 25.81 11.43
N GLY A 102 1.30 26.42 12.63
CA GLY A 102 1.42 27.86 12.78
C GLY A 102 0.31 28.59 12.03
N GLN A 103 0.62 29.78 11.50
CA GLN A 103 -0.36 30.63 10.80
C GLN A 103 -0.44 30.38 9.28
N SER A 104 0.59 29.77 8.69
CA SER A 104 0.73 29.66 7.23
C SER A 104 1.01 28.26 6.73
N GLY A 105 1.34 27.31 7.60
CA GLY A 105 1.66 25.94 7.21
C GLY A 105 0.47 25.01 7.40
N MET A 106 0.42 23.93 6.62
CA MET A 106 -0.50 22.84 6.88
C MET A 106 0.11 21.50 6.46
N LYS A 107 -0.44 20.43 7.02
CA LYS A 107 -0.18 19.06 6.59
C LYS A 107 -1.52 18.36 6.43
N TYR A 108 -1.69 17.61 5.34
CA TYR A 108 -2.84 16.72 5.21
C TYR A 108 -2.43 15.33 4.76
N LYS A 109 -3.19 14.34 5.19
CA LYS A 109 -3.06 12.93 4.81
C LYS A 109 -4.43 12.32 4.53
N PHE A 110 -4.53 11.48 3.52
CA PHE A 110 -5.71 10.63 3.30
C PHE A 110 -5.35 9.41 2.47
N ASP A 111 -6.21 8.39 2.58
CA ASP A 111 -6.20 7.22 1.71
C ASP A 111 -7.44 7.26 0.82
N SER A 112 -7.33 6.74 -0.40
CA SER A 112 -8.47 6.62 -1.31
C SER A 112 -8.43 5.35 -2.16
N PHE A 113 -9.62 4.85 -2.47
CA PHE A 113 -9.82 3.60 -3.20
C PHE A 113 -10.77 3.84 -4.38
N PRO A 114 -10.53 3.24 -5.56
CA PRO A 114 -11.46 3.35 -6.67
C PRO A 114 -12.75 2.55 -6.40
N VAL A 115 -13.84 2.96 -7.03
CA VAL A 115 -15.16 2.33 -6.87
C VAL A 115 -15.22 0.93 -7.50
N ALA A 116 -14.45 0.71 -8.57
CA ALA A 116 -14.41 -0.52 -9.36
C ALA A 116 -13.07 -0.64 -10.10
N ALA A 117 -12.87 -1.77 -10.80
CA ALA A 117 -11.69 -1.97 -11.64
C ALA A 117 -11.55 -0.85 -12.68
N VAL A 118 -10.32 -0.37 -12.88
CA VAL A 118 -10.04 0.85 -13.66
C VAL A 118 -9.36 0.48 -14.98
N LYS A 119 -9.85 1.00 -16.11
CA LYS A 119 -9.13 0.88 -17.38
C LYS A 119 -7.82 1.68 -17.30
N ALA A 120 -6.72 1.05 -17.67
CA ALA A 120 -5.42 1.67 -17.63
C ALA A 120 -4.58 1.28 -18.85
N ARG A 121 -3.64 2.14 -19.17
CA ARG A 121 -2.55 1.87 -20.12
C ARG A 121 -1.23 1.98 -19.40
N PHE A 122 -0.37 1.00 -19.60
CA PHE A 122 1.02 1.06 -19.16
C PHE A 122 1.94 1.13 -20.37
N THR A 123 2.72 2.20 -20.48
CA THR A 123 3.67 2.38 -21.59
C THR A 123 4.70 1.25 -21.59
N GLY A 124 4.72 0.44 -22.66
CA GLY A 124 5.60 -0.72 -22.80
C GLY A 124 4.97 -2.06 -22.44
N LEU A 125 3.87 -2.10 -21.68
CA LEU A 125 3.09 -3.32 -21.43
C LEU A 125 1.76 -3.33 -22.19
N GLY A 126 1.22 -2.17 -22.57
CA GLY A 126 -0.03 -2.05 -23.33
C GLY A 126 -1.25 -1.74 -22.47
N ASP A 127 -2.43 -2.06 -22.99
CA ASP A 127 -3.72 -1.81 -22.33
C ASP A 127 -4.09 -2.92 -21.34
N GLY A 128 -4.83 -2.57 -20.29
CA GLY A 128 -5.27 -3.49 -19.26
C GLY A 128 -6.22 -2.89 -18.24
N MET A 129 -6.40 -3.61 -17.14
CA MET A 129 -7.29 -3.24 -16.03
C MET A 129 -6.50 -3.22 -14.73
N ILE A 130 -6.65 -2.15 -13.95
CA ILE A 130 -6.23 -2.13 -12.54
C ILE A 130 -7.35 -2.79 -11.74
N THR A 131 -7.07 -3.94 -11.14
CA THR A 131 -8.06 -4.77 -10.41
C THR A 131 -7.95 -4.64 -8.90
N GLU A 132 -6.85 -4.08 -8.41
CA GLU A 132 -6.58 -3.79 -7.00
C GLU A 132 -5.87 -2.42 -6.97
N MET A 133 -6.30 -1.48 -6.12
CA MET A 133 -5.63 -0.18 -6.00
C MET A 133 -5.91 0.49 -4.65
N LYS A 134 -4.85 0.99 -4.02
CA LYS A 134 -4.85 1.95 -2.90
C LYS A 134 -4.06 3.18 -3.34
N THR A 135 -4.55 4.35 -2.99
CA THR A 135 -3.79 5.60 -3.09
C THR A 135 -3.54 6.13 -1.69
N GLU A 136 -2.30 6.47 -1.40
CA GLU A 136 -1.92 7.18 -0.18
C GLU A 136 -1.38 8.56 -0.55
N VAL A 137 -1.88 9.58 0.15
CA VAL A 137 -1.45 10.96 -0.09
C VAL A 137 -1.09 11.59 1.24
N GLU A 138 0.10 12.15 1.31
CA GLU A 138 0.56 12.99 2.40
C GLU A 138 1.25 14.23 1.83
N VAL A 139 0.75 15.42 2.16
CA VAL A 139 1.32 16.68 1.66
C VAL A 139 1.52 17.64 2.82
N ALA A 140 2.74 18.15 2.96
CA ALA A 140 3.05 19.28 3.81
C ALA A 140 3.26 20.54 2.96
N VAL A 141 2.55 21.58 3.33
CA VAL A 141 2.52 22.88 2.68
C VAL A 141 3.09 23.90 3.66
N ALA A 142 4.13 24.63 3.24
CA ALA A 142 4.79 25.64 4.07
C ALA A 142 4.01 26.96 4.13
N ARG A 143 3.26 27.27 3.06
CA ARG A 143 2.49 28.51 2.91
C ARG A 143 1.15 28.24 2.23
N PHE A 144 0.09 28.91 2.65
CA PHE A 144 -1.19 28.82 1.96
C PHE A 144 -1.93 30.14 2.03
N THR A 145 -2.97 30.28 1.22
CA THR A 145 -3.95 31.35 1.32
C THR A 145 -5.31 30.79 1.75
N GLN A 146 -5.98 31.47 2.67
CA GLN A 146 -7.31 31.10 3.17
C GLN A 146 -8.12 32.39 3.39
N SER A 147 -8.59 32.98 2.30
CA SER A 147 -9.21 34.31 2.31
C SER A 147 -10.49 34.40 3.16
N GLY A 148 -11.21 33.29 3.33
CA GLY A 148 -12.40 33.21 4.18
C GLY A 148 -12.12 32.99 5.68
N GLY A 149 -10.85 32.87 6.07
CA GLY A 149 -10.46 32.56 7.45
C GLY A 149 -10.60 31.07 7.80
N ALA A 150 -10.38 30.75 9.08
CA ALA A 150 -10.31 29.37 9.56
C ALA A 150 -11.56 28.54 9.21
N GLY A 151 -11.36 27.30 8.75
CA GLY A 151 -12.43 26.39 8.33
C GLY A 151 -12.96 26.60 6.92
N THR A 152 -12.41 27.57 6.16
CA THR A 152 -12.76 27.80 4.75
C THR A 152 -11.71 27.22 3.80
N ALA A 153 -11.92 27.36 2.49
CA ALA A 153 -11.01 26.81 1.48
C ALA A 153 -9.58 27.35 1.63
N ILE A 154 -8.64 26.42 1.73
CA ILE A 154 -7.19 26.64 1.74
C ILE A 154 -6.65 26.41 0.34
N GLN A 155 -5.91 27.36 -0.21
CA GLN A 155 -5.31 27.29 -1.53
C GLN A 155 -3.78 27.33 -1.44
N PHE A 156 -3.11 26.56 -2.29
CA PHE A 156 -1.65 26.52 -2.38
C PHE A 156 -1.22 26.19 -3.81
N THR A 157 0.02 26.55 -4.14
CA THR A 157 0.69 26.17 -5.39
C THR A 157 1.82 25.18 -5.10
N ALA A 158 2.39 24.55 -6.13
CA ALA A 158 3.56 23.70 -5.98
C ALA A 158 4.75 24.42 -5.31
N ALA A 159 4.88 25.74 -5.51
CA ALA A 159 5.92 26.57 -4.88
C ALA A 159 5.74 26.73 -3.35
N ASP A 160 4.56 26.38 -2.84
CA ASP A 160 4.24 26.44 -1.42
C ASP A 160 4.40 25.10 -0.70
N ILE A 161 4.52 24.00 -1.45
CA ILE A 161 4.78 22.67 -0.90
C ILE A 161 6.18 22.66 -0.28
N ALA A 162 6.29 22.19 0.96
CA ALA A 162 7.59 22.06 1.61
C ALA A 162 8.47 21.08 0.81
N THR A 163 9.78 21.33 0.75
CA THR A 163 10.69 20.53 -0.09
C THR A 163 10.56 19.04 0.26
N ASP A 164 10.43 18.19 -0.75
CA ASP A 164 10.25 16.73 -0.64
C ASP A 164 9.07 16.28 0.25
N SER A 165 8.08 17.15 0.43
CA SER A 165 6.98 16.91 1.38
C SER A 165 5.63 16.63 0.73
N ALA A 166 5.61 16.25 -0.55
CA ALA A 166 4.42 15.71 -1.22
C ALA A 166 4.69 14.25 -1.58
N TYR A 167 4.14 13.36 -0.77
CA TYR A 167 4.11 11.92 -0.99
C TYR A 167 2.78 11.56 -1.62
N VAL A 168 2.82 11.06 -2.85
CA VAL A 168 1.66 10.45 -3.52
C VAL A 168 2.10 9.08 -3.97
N GLU A 169 1.41 8.07 -3.46
CA GLU A 169 1.64 6.68 -3.80
C GLU A 169 0.39 6.05 -4.38
N PHE A 170 0.57 5.29 -5.46
CA PHE A 170 -0.42 4.37 -5.96
C PHE A 170 0.13 2.97 -5.91
N THR A 171 -0.55 2.07 -5.23
CA THR A 171 -0.16 0.67 -5.13
C THR A 171 -1.31 -0.21 -5.57
N GLY A 172 -1.03 -1.18 -6.44
CA GLY A 172 -2.11 -1.96 -7.05
C GLY A 172 -1.65 -3.10 -7.94
N LEU A 173 -2.62 -3.69 -8.62
CA LEU A 173 -2.43 -4.81 -9.54
C LEU A 173 -3.01 -4.47 -10.91
N PHE A 174 -2.15 -4.48 -11.93
CA PHE A 174 -2.53 -4.32 -13.32
C PHE A 174 -2.63 -5.68 -14.02
N VAL A 175 -3.73 -5.95 -14.71
CA VAL A 175 -3.96 -7.15 -15.51
C VAL A 175 -4.00 -6.76 -16.98
N ARG A 176 -3.00 -7.20 -17.73
CA ARG A 176 -2.87 -6.86 -19.15
C ARG A 176 -3.94 -7.57 -19.98
N THR A 177 -4.58 -6.83 -20.89
CA THR A 177 -5.68 -7.38 -21.71
C THR A 177 -5.20 -8.46 -22.69
N SER A 178 -4.00 -8.33 -23.26
CA SER A 178 -3.53 -9.22 -24.34
C SER A 178 -3.30 -10.66 -23.91
N ASP A 179 -2.91 -10.90 -22.66
CA ASP A 179 -2.47 -12.21 -22.18
C ASP A 179 -2.81 -12.47 -20.70
N THR A 180 -3.67 -11.64 -20.11
CA THR A 180 -4.15 -11.71 -18.72
C THR A 180 -3.03 -11.76 -17.66
N LYS A 181 -1.80 -11.40 -18.03
CA LYS A 181 -0.68 -11.36 -17.09
C LYS A 181 -0.90 -10.26 -16.05
N ARG A 182 -0.56 -10.62 -14.81
CA ARG A 182 -0.70 -9.80 -13.61
C ARG A 182 0.63 -9.09 -13.35
N PHE A 183 0.58 -7.78 -13.16
CA PHE A 183 1.73 -6.91 -12.90
C PHE A 183 1.44 -6.08 -11.65
N PRO A 184 2.01 -6.44 -10.49
CA PRO A 184 1.94 -5.58 -9.33
C PRO A 184 2.68 -4.28 -9.63
N PHE A 185 2.14 -3.15 -9.19
CA PHE A 185 2.78 -1.85 -9.40
C PHE A 185 2.74 -1.00 -8.14
N ARG A 186 3.77 -0.18 -8.01
CA ARG A 186 3.83 0.96 -7.08
C ARG A 186 4.29 2.16 -7.87
N VAL A 187 3.56 3.27 -7.80
CA VAL A 187 3.91 4.55 -8.42
C VAL A 187 4.15 5.56 -7.32
N LEU A 188 5.39 6.04 -7.21
CA LEU A 188 5.77 7.06 -6.23
C LEU A 188 6.09 8.38 -6.93
N PHE A 189 5.37 9.43 -6.56
CA PHE A 189 5.68 10.78 -7.02
C PHE A 189 6.85 11.32 -6.21
N GLY A 190 7.93 11.65 -6.91
CA GLY A 190 9.03 12.42 -6.34
C GLY A 190 8.64 13.88 -6.12
N ARG A 191 9.64 14.77 -6.11
CA ARG A 191 9.41 16.20 -5.92
C ARG A 191 8.39 16.77 -6.92
N VAL A 192 7.32 17.34 -6.38
CA VAL A 192 6.31 18.08 -7.14
C VAL A 192 6.91 19.42 -7.57
N GLN A 193 6.89 19.70 -8.87
CA GLN A 193 7.51 20.91 -9.43
C GLN A 193 6.48 21.89 -10.00
N ASP A 194 5.27 21.41 -10.28
CA ASP A 194 4.19 22.21 -10.83
C ASP A 194 2.84 21.73 -10.31
N GLY A 195 1.85 22.61 -10.34
CA GLY A 195 0.49 22.33 -9.89
C GLY A 195 -0.02 23.25 -8.79
N SER A 196 -1.24 22.96 -8.36
CA SER A 196 -1.96 23.69 -7.31
C SER A 196 -2.97 22.80 -6.61
N GLY A 197 -3.38 23.24 -5.42
CA GLY A 197 -4.36 22.54 -4.63
C GLY A 197 -5.31 23.48 -3.91
N THR A 198 -6.56 23.04 -3.81
CA THR A 198 -7.59 23.59 -2.94
C THR A 198 -8.01 22.49 -1.99
N VAL A 199 -7.97 22.78 -0.70
CA VAL A 199 -8.37 21.87 0.38
C VAL A 199 -9.41 22.56 1.25
N ILE A 200 -10.53 21.90 1.49
CA ILE A 200 -11.60 22.40 2.35
C ILE A 200 -11.59 21.58 3.66
N PRO A 201 -11.25 22.20 4.81
CA PRO A 201 -11.34 21.53 6.11
C PRO A 201 -12.79 21.24 6.50
N PHE A 202 -13.02 20.21 7.31
CA PHE A 202 -14.36 19.93 7.87
C PHE A 202 -14.80 20.97 8.92
N SER A 203 -13.84 21.58 9.62
CA SER A 203 -14.11 22.59 10.64
C SER A 203 -12.97 23.60 10.76
N ALA A 204 -13.19 24.66 11.55
CA ALA A 204 -12.16 25.67 11.85
C ALA A 204 -11.09 25.23 12.85
N ALA A 205 -11.17 23.98 13.36
CA ALA A 205 -10.21 23.48 14.33
C ALA A 205 -8.82 23.31 13.68
N PRO A 206 -7.72 23.59 14.42
CA PRO A 206 -6.35 23.41 13.92
C PRO A 206 -6.04 21.96 13.51
N GLU A 207 -6.71 20.99 14.13
CA GLU A 207 -6.71 19.59 13.69
C GLU A 207 -8.14 19.19 13.33
N THR A 208 -8.33 18.71 12.11
CA THR A 208 -9.65 18.35 11.56
C THR A 208 -9.49 17.31 10.45
N THR A 209 -10.58 16.91 9.82
CA THR A 209 -10.59 16.02 8.66
C THR A 209 -10.78 16.83 7.36
N LEU A 210 -10.53 16.19 6.22
CA LEU A 210 -10.81 16.80 4.91
C LEU A 210 -12.31 16.69 4.62
N LEU A 211 -12.95 17.82 4.29
CA LEU A 211 -14.29 17.82 3.70
C LEU A 211 -14.19 17.52 2.20
N SER A 212 -13.35 18.27 1.49
CA SER A 212 -13.09 18.02 0.08
C SER A 212 -11.74 18.57 -0.34
N LYS A 213 -11.23 18.06 -1.46
CA LYS A 213 -9.99 18.52 -2.06
C LYS A 213 -10.03 18.43 -3.58
N HIS A 214 -9.38 19.39 -4.21
CA HIS A 214 -9.07 19.39 -5.63
C HIS A 214 -7.59 19.75 -5.77
N VAL A 215 -6.77 18.83 -6.25
CA VAL A 215 -5.34 19.05 -6.42
C VAL A 215 -4.91 18.49 -7.76
N THR A 216 -4.19 19.31 -8.52
CA THR A 216 -3.51 18.94 -9.75
C THR A 216 -2.01 19.10 -9.49
N LEU A 217 -1.26 18.01 -9.52
CA LEU A 217 0.19 18.00 -9.30
C LEU A 217 0.92 17.41 -10.51
N GLY A 218 2.09 17.97 -10.83
CA GLY A 218 2.93 17.49 -11.92
C GLY A 218 4.42 17.46 -11.55
N SER A 219 5.14 16.52 -12.16
CA SER A 219 6.61 16.56 -12.24
C SER A 219 7.04 16.70 -13.69
N LEU A 220 7.52 17.90 -14.05
CA LEU A 220 8.02 18.19 -15.39
C LEU A 220 9.46 17.72 -15.60
N ARG A 221 10.24 17.45 -14.54
CA ARG A 221 11.70 17.23 -14.67
C ARG A 221 12.30 16.10 -13.84
N LEU A 222 11.57 15.49 -12.89
CA LEU A 222 12.12 14.44 -12.01
C LEU A 222 11.27 13.17 -12.06
N PRO A 223 11.90 11.98 -11.95
CA PRO A 223 11.22 10.72 -12.18
C PRO A 223 10.12 10.46 -11.14
N VAL A 224 8.95 10.06 -11.61
CA VAL A 224 8.06 9.18 -10.87
C VAL A 224 8.65 7.78 -10.96
N ALA A 225 9.00 7.17 -9.82
CA ALA A 225 9.50 5.81 -9.78
C ALA A 225 8.32 4.86 -9.81
N VAL A 226 8.17 4.10 -10.89
CA VAL A 226 7.24 2.98 -10.94
C VAL A 226 8.02 1.72 -10.67
N THR A 227 7.83 1.04 -9.54
CA THR A 227 8.50 -0.24 -9.25
C THR A 227 7.52 -1.40 -9.40
N THR A 228 7.81 -2.39 -10.25
CA THR A 228 6.99 -3.61 -10.36
C THR A 228 7.73 -4.81 -9.78
N ALA A 229 7.53 -5.07 -8.48
CA ALA A 229 7.97 -6.24 -7.69
C ALA A 229 9.16 -6.03 -6.74
N LEU A 230 8.84 -5.53 -5.56
CA LEU A 230 9.48 -5.81 -4.27
C LEU A 230 8.61 -5.03 -3.30
N TYR A 231 7.70 -5.61 -2.51
CA TYR A 231 7.28 -5.01 -1.24
C TYR A 231 6.53 -6.01 -0.37
N GLU A 232 6.84 -5.94 0.93
CA GLU A 232 6.14 -6.58 2.04
C GLU A 232 4.66 -6.18 2.00
N ALA A 233 3.78 -7.12 2.34
CA ALA A 233 2.34 -6.91 2.32
C ALA A 233 1.97 -5.69 3.17
N GLU A 234 1.39 -4.66 2.56
CA GLU A 234 0.44 -3.85 3.31
C GLU A 234 -0.90 -4.56 3.23
N ASP A 235 -1.41 -4.99 4.39
CA ASP A 235 -2.65 -5.76 4.55
C ASP A 235 -3.93 -5.01 4.09
N ASP A 236 -3.80 -3.84 3.44
CA ASP A 236 -4.88 -2.86 3.21
C ASP A 236 -5.16 -2.52 1.72
N VAL A 237 -4.69 -3.32 0.75
CA VAL A 237 -5.04 -3.09 -0.67
C VAL A 237 -6.43 -3.68 -0.98
N ALA A 238 -7.37 -2.82 -1.37
CA ALA A 238 -8.74 -3.24 -1.68
C ALA A 238 -8.84 -3.95 -3.05
N ARG A 239 -9.39 -5.17 -3.07
CA ARG A 239 -9.83 -5.84 -4.31
C ARG A 239 -11.02 -5.11 -4.90
N LEU A 240 -10.94 -4.76 -6.19
CA LEU A 240 -11.96 -3.98 -6.86
C LEU A 240 -13.00 -4.89 -7.50
N LYS A 241 -14.27 -4.48 -7.46
CA LYS A 241 -15.32 -5.17 -8.19
C LYS A 241 -15.05 -5.07 -9.69
N MET A 242 -15.05 -6.22 -10.36
CA MET A 242 -15.02 -6.28 -11.82
C MET A 242 -16.36 -5.78 -12.38
N PRO A 243 -16.35 -5.05 -13.52
CA PRO A 243 -17.58 -4.69 -14.21
C PRO A 243 -18.36 -5.92 -14.70
#